data_AF-A0A844DH24-F1
#
_entry.id   AF-A0A844DH24-F1
#
_cell.length_a   1.000
_cell.length_b   1.000
_cell.length_c   1.000
_cell.angle_alpha   90.00
_cell.angle_beta   90.00
_cell.angle_gamma   90.00
#
_symmetry.space_group_name_H-M   'P 1'
#
loop_
_entity.id
_entity.type
_entity.pdbx_description
1 polymer ?
#
loop_
_entity_poly.entity_id
_entity_poly.type
_entity_poly.pdbx_seq_one_letter_code
_entity_poly.pdbx_strand_id
1 'polypeptide(L)'
;MKAALVLMAALAVGNLAQADELADANKLMEAKNYTGAMPLYVKLASSGNAAAQFRLGEIYWYGEGVPADTAKGDEWFRKADAAGYAEAKAALTLSAQRQARQKDIDYYVQGYDGADVALSNAKCVTPDIPARSTNKQEIKGVGDGIDAWMACYNGFVQKLQDLLPAGKAIPADLANLMTDAEVGRASAQMDRAYTAVIQDARRQADKIVASRTAWQAGTNEYVNTENDRAARHKEMRDREMLDFATASGSVRDVAPNNIKR
;
A
#
# COMPACT_ATOMS: atom_id res chain seq x y z
N MET A 1 24.32 20.92 65.81
CA MET A 1 23.01 20.26 65.60
C MET A 1 21.93 21.17 65.00
N LYS A 2 21.75 22.43 65.42
CA LYS A 2 20.67 23.30 64.89
C LYS A 2 20.76 23.61 63.38
N ALA A 3 21.96 23.86 62.83
CA ALA A 3 22.13 24.16 61.40
C ALA A 3 21.83 22.95 60.48
N ALA A 4 22.16 21.73 60.92
CA ALA A 4 21.85 20.50 60.18
C ALA A 4 20.34 20.20 60.16
N LEU A 5 19.62 20.49 61.24
CA LEU A 5 18.16 20.31 61.31
C LEU A 5 17.41 21.28 60.38
N VAL A 6 17.85 22.54 60.29
CA VAL A 6 17.25 23.55 59.40
C VAL A 6 17.49 23.20 57.93
N LEU A 7 18.68 22.68 57.58
CA LEU A 7 18.99 22.26 56.21
C LEU A 7 18.18 21.02 55.79
N MET A 8 18.01 20.03 56.67
CA MET A 8 17.15 18.88 56.39
C MET A 8 15.68 19.26 56.25
N ALA A 9 15.16 20.18 57.07
CA ALA A 9 13.78 20.65 56.96
C ALA A 9 13.53 21.42 55.66
N ALA A 10 14.47 22.27 55.22
CA ALA A 10 14.36 22.99 53.95
C ALA A 10 14.39 22.06 52.73
N LEU A 11 15.24 21.02 52.75
CA LEU A 11 15.28 19.98 51.71
C LEU A 11 13.98 19.16 51.66
N ALA A 12 13.39 18.85 52.81
CA ALA A 12 12.12 18.12 52.88
C ALA A 12 10.93 18.93 52.33
N VAL A 13 10.85 20.23 52.66
CA VAL A 13 9.79 21.12 52.13
C VAL A 13 9.94 21.36 50.63
N GLY A 14 11.17 21.54 50.15
CA GLY A 14 11.46 21.71 48.72
C GLY A 14 11.12 20.47 47.88
N ASN A 15 11.25 19.27 48.45
CA ASN A 15 10.88 18.02 47.77
C ASN A 15 9.36 17.81 47.71
N LEU A 16 8.61 18.20 48.75
CA LEU A 16 7.15 18.10 48.77
C LEU A 16 6.50 19.06 47.76
N ALA A 17 6.96 20.32 47.70
CA ALA A 17 6.43 21.29 46.74
C ALA A 17 6.66 20.87 45.28
N GLN A 18 7.82 20.28 44.97
CA GLN A 18 8.10 19.75 43.63
C GLN A 18 7.25 18.53 43.28
N ALA A 19 6.87 17.71 44.27
CA ALA A 19 6.00 16.56 44.05
C ALA A 19 4.57 17.00 43.67
N ASP A 20 4.04 18.02 44.33
CA ASP A 20 2.72 18.59 44.01
C ASP A 20 2.70 19.23 42.61
N GLU A 21 3.73 20.02 42.26
CA GLU A 21 3.84 20.64 40.93
C GLU A 21 4.01 19.59 39.81
N LEU A 22 4.71 18.48 40.09
CA LEU A 22 4.83 17.39 39.12
C LEU A 22 3.48 16.68 38.91
N ALA A 23 2.69 16.48 39.96
CA ALA A 23 1.36 15.91 39.85
C ALA A 23 0.42 16.80 39.04
N ASP A 24 0.47 18.12 39.25
CA ASP A 24 -0.28 19.09 38.45
C ASP A 24 0.16 19.08 36.98
N ALA A 25 1.47 19.02 36.70
CA ALA A 25 2.00 18.90 35.35
C ALA A 25 1.51 17.61 34.65
N ASN A 26 1.57 16.46 35.35
CA ASN A 26 1.07 15.19 34.84
C ASN A 26 -0.42 15.24 34.52
N LYS A 27 -1.24 15.84 35.41
CA LYS A 27 -2.68 15.99 35.18
C LYS A 27 -2.99 16.86 33.96
N LEU A 28 -2.25 17.96 33.78
CA LEU A 28 -2.37 18.80 32.59
C LEU A 28 -1.97 18.05 31.33
N MET A 29 -0.92 17.24 31.43
CA MET A 29 -0.42 16.41 30.33
C MET A 29 -1.44 15.34 29.90
N GLU A 30 -2.05 14.63 30.85
CA GLU A 30 -3.12 13.66 30.60
C GLU A 30 -4.34 14.30 29.94
N ALA A 31 -4.64 15.55 30.30
CA ALA A 31 -5.68 16.36 29.67
C ALA A 31 -5.27 16.93 28.29
N LYS A 32 -4.08 16.59 27.79
CA LYS A 32 -3.45 17.15 26.57
C LYS A 32 -3.33 18.68 26.59
N ASN A 33 -3.31 19.27 27.78
CA ASN A 33 -3.05 20.68 27.99
C ASN A 33 -1.54 20.94 28.04
N TYR A 34 -0.89 20.78 26.88
CA TYR A 34 0.56 20.91 26.75
C TYR A 34 1.06 22.32 27.09
N THR A 35 0.28 23.35 26.74
CA THR A 35 0.64 24.76 27.02
C THR A 35 0.67 25.04 28.52
N GLY A 36 -0.21 24.40 29.31
CA GLY A 36 -0.17 24.45 30.77
C GLY A 36 0.90 23.55 31.40
N ALA A 37 1.11 22.34 30.86
CA ALA A 37 2.04 21.37 31.43
C ALA A 37 3.51 21.74 31.19
N MET A 38 3.84 22.23 29.99
CA MET A 38 5.23 22.45 29.56
C MET A 38 6.02 23.38 30.50
N PRO A 39 5.51 24.56 30.93
CA PRO A 39 6.26 25.43 31.83
C PRO A 39 6.59 24.76 33.18
N LEU A 40 5.69 23.93 33.71
CA LEU A 40 5.92 23.19 34.95
C LEU A 40 7.03 22.15 34.79
N TYR A 41 6.98 21.36 33.72
CA TYR A 41 8.05 20.39 33.43
C TYR A 41 9.40 21.08 33.23
N VAL A 42 9.45 22.19 32.49
CA VAL A 42 10.69 22.98 32.30
C VAL A 42 11.24 23.46 33.63
N LYS A 43 10.40 24.03 34.50
CA LYS A 43 10.80 24.51 35.83
C LYS A 43 11.36 23.38 36.70
N LEU A 44 10.64 22.27 36.79
CA LEU A 44 11.03 21.11 37.61
C LEU A 44 12.30 20.45 37.08
N ALA A 45 12.39 20.23 35.77
CA ALA A 45 13.55 19.61 35.14
C ALA A 45 14.82 20.47 35.28
N SER A 46 14.67 21.80 35.17
CA SER A 46 15.76 22.77 35.41
C SER A 46 16.23 22.77 36.87
N SER A 47 15.37 22.38 37.81
CA SER A 47 15.70 22.21 39.23
C SER A 47 16.29 20.84 39.55
N GLY A 48 16.51 19.98 38.55
CA GLY A 48 17.11 18.66 38.74
C GLY A 48 16.11 17.53 39.00
N ASN A 49 14.80 17.79 38.92
CA ASN A 49 13.79 16.73 39.10
C ASN A 49 13.89 15.69 37.97
N ALA A 50 14.32 14.48 38.31
CA ALA A 50 14.62 13.42 37.35
C ALA A 50 13.38 12.94 36.57
N ALA A 51 12.22 12.89 37.22
CA ALA A 51 10.96 12.54 36.56
C ALA A 51 10.51 13.61 35.56
N ALA A 52 10.64 14.90 35.90
CA ALA A 52 10.34 15.99 34.97
C ALA A 52 11.34 16.04 33.80
N GLN A 53 12.61 15.74 34.03
CA GLN A 53 13.59 15.59 32.96
C GLN A 53 13.20 14.45 32.01
N PHE A 54 12.81 13.28 32.56
CA PHE A 54 12.34 12.17 31.75
C PHE A 54 11.10 12.55 30.93
N ARG A 55 10.10 13.20 31.54
CA ARG A 55 8.89 13.68 30.84
C ARG A 55 9.19 14.68 29.74
N LEU A 56 10.12 15.62 29.94
CA LEU A 56 10.58 16.49 28.85
C LEU A 56 11.23 15.70 27.72
N GLY A 57 11.97 14.64 28.06
CA GLY A 57 12.51 13.71 27.09
C GLY A 57 11.42 13.12 26.20
N GLU A 58 10.37 12.56 26.80
CA GLU A 58 9.21 12.00 26.07
C GLU A 58 8.49 13.05 25.24
N ILE A 59 8.22 14.22 25.81
CA ILE A 59 7.53 15.32 25.12
C ILE A 59 8.25 15.71 23.83
N TYR A 60 9.58 15.87 23.86
CA TYR A 60 10.35 16.16 22.67
C TYR A 60 10.47 14.96 21.74
N TRP A 61 10.64 13.74 22.26
CA TRP A 61 10.80 12.54 21.45
C TRP A 61 9.54 12.22 20.64
N TYR A 62 8.36 12.29 21.27
CA TYR A 62 7.06 12.02 20.62
C TYR A 62 6.42 13.26 19.97
N GLY A 63 6.88 14.48 20.32
CA GLY A 63 6.30 15.72 19.79
C GLY A 63 4.95 16.07 20.42
N GLU A 64 4.80 15.87 21.72
CA GLU A 64 3.53 16.12 22.42
C GLU A 64 3.34 17.62 22.70
N GLY A 65 2.60 18.29 21.82
CA GLY A 65 2.36 19.74 21.89
C GLY A 65 3.53 20.61 21.39
N VAL A 66 4.59 19.97 20.89
CA VAL A 66 5.75 20.59 20.24
C VAL A 66 6.17 19.77 19.02
N PRO A 67 6.91 20.33 18.05
CA PRO A 67 7.53 19.50 17.01
C PRO A 67 8.43 18.42 17.63
N ALA A 68 8.35 17.19 17.12
CA ALA A 68 9.21 16.10 17.56
C ALA A 68 10.69 16.43 17.28
N ASP A 69 11.53 16.23 18.29
CA ASP A 69 12.97 16.43 18.30
C ASP A 69 13.61 15.33 19.16
N THR A 70 13.88 14.20 18.54
CA THR A 70 14.42 13.01 19.23
C THR A 70 15.80 13.26 19.83
N ALA A 71 16.62 14.11 19.19
CA ALA A 71 17.93 14.48 19.71
C ALA A 71 17.81 15.29 21.02
N LYS A 72 16.88 16.24 21.07
CA LYS A 72 16.57 16.97 22.30
C LYS A 72 15.92 16.07 23.37
N GLY A 73 15.10 15.11 22.94
CA GLY A 73 14.59 14.06 23.83
C GLY A 73 15.72 13.31 24.52
N ASP A 74 16.73 12.87 23.76
CA ASP A 74 17.90 12.14 24.25
C ASP A 74 18.78 12.98 25.20
N GLU A 75 18.86 14.29 25.00
CA GLU A 75 19.53 15.20 25.95
C GLU A 75 18.85 15.16 27.32
N TRP A 76 17.52 15.18 27.35
CA TRP A 76 16.77 15.11 28.60
C TRP A 76 16.80 13.73 29.23
N PHE A 77 16.70 12.66 28.43
CA PHE A 77 16.86 11.30 28.94
C PHE A 77 18.25 11.07 29.56
N ARG A 78 19.32 11.59 28.96
CA ARG A 78 20.67 11.52 29.56
C ARG A 78 20.75 12.23 30.91
N LYS A 79 20.06 13.37 31.08
CA LYS A 79 20.00 14.06 32.38
C LYS A 79 19.23 13.23 33.42
N ALA A 80 18.09 12.66 33.02
CA ALA A 80 17.27 11.82 33.90
C ALA A 80 18.03 10.54 34.32
N ASP A 81 18.76 9.90 33.40
CA ASP A 81 19.61 8.74 33.67
C ASP A 81 20.74 9.10 34.63
N ALA A 82 21.43 10.23 34.40
CA ALA A 82 22.45 10.74 35.31
C ALA A 82 21.91 11.07 36.71
N ALA A 83 20.62 11.43 36.82
CA ALA A 83 19.91 11.65 38.07
C ALA A 83 19.31 10.36 38.68
N GLY A 84 19.53 9.20 38.06
CA GLY A 84 19.11 7.89 38.57
C GLY A 84 17.66 7.50 38.27
N TYR A 85 17.01 8.15 37.31
CA TYR A 85 15.66 7.76 36.88
C TYR A 85 15.71 6.43 36.12
N ALA A 86 15.05 5.40 36.66
CA ALA A 86 15.24 4.02 36.22
C ALA A 86 14.87 3.78 34.75
N GLU A 87 13.83 4.47 34.28
CA GLU A 87 13.27 4.33 32.93
C GLU A 87 14.12 5.04 31.86
N ALA A 88 14.95 6.00 32.24
CA ALA A 88 15.71 6.82 31.30
C ALA A 88 16.72 5.97 30.48
N LYS A 89 17.34 4.97 31.11
CA LYS A 89 18.25 4.05 30.42
C LYS A 89 17.55 3.21 29.34
N ALA A 90 16.32 2.79 29.61
CA ALA A 90 15.52 2.05 28.63
C ALA A 90 15.15 2.95 27.44
N ALA A 91 14.76 4.20 27.70
CA ALA A 91 14.49 5.18 26.64
C ALA A 91 15.72 5.47 25.76
N LEU A 92 16.91 5.60 26.36
CA LEU A 92 18.16 5.78 25.60
C LEU A 92 18.52 4.53 24.78
N THR A 93 18.22 3.33 25.29
CA THR A 93 18.40 2.09 24.54
C THR A 93 17.48 2.05 23.31
N LEU A 94 16.22 2.45 23.48
CA LEU A 94 15.25 2.57 22.40
C LEU A 94 15.71 3.60 21.36
N SER A 95 16.22 4.76 21.80
CA SER A 95 16.74 5.78 20.89
C SER A 95 17.94 5.27 20.08
N ALA A 96 18.86 4.52 20.71
CA ALA A 96 19.97 3.90 19.99
C ALA A 96 19.50 2.87 18.94
N GLN A 97 18.49 2.07 19.25
CA GLN A 97 17.86 1.15 18.29
C GLN A 97 17.24 1.92 17.12
N ARG A 98 16.49 3.00 17.42
CA ARG A 98 15.90 3.88 16.41
C ARG A 98 16.99 4.46 15.50
N GLN A 99 18.09 4.96 16.06
CA GLN A 99 19.19 5.54 15.29
C GLN A 99 19.85 4.51 14.37
N ALA A 100 20.04 3.27 14.85
CA ALA A 100 20.54 2.17 14.03
C ALA A 100 19.62 1.83 12.85
N ARG A 101 18.32 2.07 12.99
CA ARG A 101 17.27 1.84 11.99
C ARG A 101 16.86 3.11 11.22
N GLN A 102 17.59 4.22 11.37
CA GLN A 102 17.18 5.51 10.78
C GLN A 102 16.98 5.44 9.27
N LYS A 103 17.83 4.68 8.55
CA LYS A 103 17.68 4.48 7.10
C LYS A 103 16.37 3.78 6.71
N ASP A 104 15.91 2.86 7.55
CA ASP A 104 14.66 2.15 7.30
C ASP A 104 13.46 3.06 7.59
N ILE A 105 13.53 3.86 8.65
CA ILE A 105 12.53 4.90 8.94
C ILE A 105 12.43 5.87 7.75
N ASP A 106 13.58 6.38 7.30
CA ASP A 106 13.66 7.29 6.16
C ASP A 106 13.06 6.65 4.90
N TYR A 107 13.36 5.38 4.63
CA TYR A 107 12.76 4.65 3.51
C TYR A 107 11.23 4.71 3.56
N TYR A 108 10.58 4.36 4.67
CA TYR A 108 9.12 4.42 4.73
C TYR A 108 8.55 5.84 4.71
N VAL A 109 9.22 6.80 5.36
CA VAL A 109 8.74 8.18 5.47
C VAL A 109 8.84 8.95 4.14
N GLN A 110 9.87 8.69 3.33
CA GLN A 110 10.13 9.48 2.13
C GLN A 110 10.52 8.67 0.89
N GLY A 111 11.10 7.48 1.05
CA GLY A 111 11.70 6.69 -0.04
C GLY A 111 10.81 5.59 -0.62
N TYR A 112 9.70 5.25 0.03
CA TYR A 112 8.85 4.13 -0.37
C TYR A 112 8.16 4.44 -1.69
N ASP A 113 8.36 3.59 -2.68
CA ASP A 113 7.88 3.74 -4.06
C ASP A 113 6.86 2.65 -4.47
N GLY A 114 6.64 1.64 -3.63
CA GLY A 114 5.75 0.51 -3.90
C GLY A 114 6.32 -0.48 -4.93
N ALA A 115 7.62 -0.44 -5.23
CA ALA A 115 8.23 -1.36 -6.19
C ALA A 115 8.11 -2.83 -5.77
N ASP A 116 8.06 -3.11 -4.46
CA ASP A 116 7.83 -4.42 -3.84
C ASP A 116 6.43 -4.98 -4.13
N VAL A 117 5.43 -4.11 -4.28
CA VAL A 117 4.05 -4.48 -4.56
C VAL A 117 3.61 -4.20 -6.00
N ALA A 118 4.54 -3.88 -6.90
CA ALA A 118 4.25 -3.58 -8.30
C ALA A 118 3.79 -4.82 -9.11
N LEU A 119 3.00 -4.61 -10.17
CA LEU A 119 2.52 -5.70 -11.05
C LEU A 119 3.68 -6.49 -11.68
N SER A 120 4.83 -5.86 -11.91
CA SER A 120 6.06 -6.53 -12.38
C SER A 120 6.49 -7.67 -11.45
N ASN A 121 6.22 -7.59 -10.16
CA ASN A 121 6.54 -8.64 -9.19
C ASN A 121 5.52 -9.78 -9.20
N ALA A 122 4.31 -9.55 -9.72
CA ALA A 122 3.33 -10.62 -9.93
C ALA A 122 3.73 -11.56 -11.07
N LYS A 123 4.69 -11.17 -11.90
CA LYS A 123 5.22 -11.97 -13.03
C LYS A 123 4.14 -12.48 -13.97
N CYS A 124 3.12 -11.65 -14.22
CA CYS A 124 2.06 -11.98 -15.18
C CYS A 124 2.64 -12.05 -16.59
N VAL A 125 2.41 -13.16 -17.28
CA VAL A 125 2.88 -13.35 -18.66
C VAL A 125 2.02 -12.52 -19.59
N THR A 126 2.61 -11.50 -20.22
CA THR A 126 1.93 -10.68 -21.23
C THR A 126 1.52 -11.55 -22.42
N PRO A 127 0.23 -11.61 -22.78
CA PRO A 127 -0.22 -12.41 -23.92
C PRO A 127 0.25 -11.78 -25.24
N ASP A 128 0.67 -12.62 -26.18
CA ASP A 128 0.88 -12.20 -27.57
C ASP A 128 -0.47 -12.13 -28.28
N ILE A 129 -0.88 -10.93 -28.65
CA ILE A 129 -2.18 -10.66 -29.27
C ILE A 129 -1.94 -10.09 -30.66
N PRO A 130 -2.07 -10.91 -31.73
CA PRO A 130 -1.89 -10.44 -33.09
C PRO A 130 -3.04 -9.50 -33.51
N ALA A 131 -2.89 -8.77 -34.60
CA ALA A 131 -3.97 -7.90 -35.12
C ALA A 131 -5.21 -8.70 -35.56
N ARG A 132 -5.03 -9.96 -35.96
CA ARG A 132 -6.09 -10.91 -36.31
C ARG A 132 -5.54 -12.33 -36.23
N SER A 133 -6.42 -13.30 -35.96
CA SER A 133 -6.10 -14.72 -36.10
C SER A 133 -6.83 -15.33 -37.30
N THR A 134 -6.18 -16.29 -37.96
CA THR A 134 -6.69 -16.89 -39.20
C THR A 134 -7.02 -18.37 -39.09
N ASN A 135 -6.72 -18.98 -37.95
CA ASN A 135 -7.02 -20.38 -37.69
C ASN A 135 -7.50 -20.60 -36.25
N LYS A 136 -8.16 -21.74 -36.02
CA LYS A 136 -8.76 -22.07 -34.72
C LYS A 136 -7.74 -22.25 -33.60
N GLN A 137 -6.54 -22.76 -33.90
CA GLN A 137 -5.51 -23.01 -32.89
C GLN A 137 -4.98 -21.68 -32.34
N GLU A 138 -4.73 -20.73 -33.23
CA GLU A 138 -4.31 -19.38 -32.89
C GLU A 138 -5.38 -18.63 -32.07
N ILE A 139 -6.65 -18.71 -32.49
CA ILE A 139 -7.76 -18.11 -31.75
C ILE A 139 -7.82 -18.64 -30.31
N LYS A 140 -7.69 -19.97 -30.16
CA LYS A 140 -7.66 -20.60 -28.85
C LYS A 140 -6.44 -20.14 -28.04
N GLY A 141 -5.25 -20.13 -28.63
CA GLY A 141 -4.02 -19.74 -27.95
C GLY A 141 -4.04 -18.29 -27.44
N VAL A 142 -4.54 -17.36 -28.26
CA VAL A 142 -4.72 -15.95 -27.85
C VAL A 142 -5.73 -15.85 -26.70
N GLY A 143 -6.85 -16.58 -26.79
CA GLY A 143 -7.85 -16.66 -25.73
C GLY A 143 -7.27 -17.18 -24.41
N ASP A 144 -6.62 -18.34 -24.46
CA ASP A 144 -5.97 -18.97 -23.30
C ASP A 144 -4.93 -18.01 -22.65
N GLY A 145 -4.13 -17.31 -23.47
CA GLY A 145 -3.13 -16.36 -23.00
C GLY A 145 -3.75 -15.15 -22.29
N ILE A 146 -4.82 -14.58 -22.85
CA ILE A 146 -5.55 -13.46 -22.23
C ILE A 146 -6.17 -13.92 -20.90
N ASP A 147 -6.79 -15.10 -20.85
CA ASP A 147 -7.40 -15.66 -19.65
C ASP A 147 -6.36 -15.91 -18.55
N ALA A 148 -5.21 -16.48 -18.90
CA ALA A 148 -4.09 -16.68 -17.97
C ALA A 148 -3.57 -15.34 -17.40
N TRP A 149 -3.42 -14.33 -18.26
CA TRP A 149 -3.01 -13.00 -17.82
C TRP A 149 -4.05 -12.34 -16.90
N MET A 150 -5.34 -12.41 -17.22
CA MET A 150 -6.42 -11.87 -16.39
C MET A 150 -6.47 -12.56 -15.02
N ALA A 151 -6.30 -13.88 -14.96
CA ALA A 151 -6.24 -14.62 -13.70
C ALA A 151 -5.08 -14.14 -12.82
N CYS A 152 -3.90 -13.94 -13.41
CA CYS A 152 -2.74 -13.39 -12.70
C CYS A 152 -2.98 -11.95 -12.21
N TYR A 153 -3.49 -11.08 -13.09
CA TYR A 153 -3.79 -9.68 -12.76
C TYR A 153 -4.82 -9.58 -11.62
N ASN A 154 -5.88 -10.38 -11.66
CA ASN A 154 -6.89 -10.40 -10.59
C ASN A 154 -6.29 -10.86 -9.25
N GLY A 155 -5.42 -11.88 -9.26
CA GLY A 155 -4.70 -12.30 -8.07
C GLY A 155 -3.76 -11.23 -7.51
N PHE A 156 -3.13 -10.45 -8.38
CA PHE A 156 -2.36 -9.27 -8.00
C PHE A 156 -3.24 -8.19 -7.32
N VAL A 157 -4.39 -7.86 -7.92
CA VAL A 157 -5.32 -6.87 -7.36
C VAL A 157 -5.81 -7.31 -5.98
N GLN A 158 -6.16 -8.58 -5.80
CA GLN A 158 -6.57 -9.11 -4.49
C GLN A 158 -5.47 -8.97 -3.44
N LYS A 159 -4.23 -9.35 -3.79
CA LYS A 159 -3.08 -9.20 -2.87
C LYS A 159 -2.88 -7.75 -2.44
N LEU A 160 -3.03 -6.79 -3.36
CA LEU A 160 -2.95 -5.38 -3.02
C LEU A 160 -4.09 -4.92 -2.09
N GLN A 161 -5.30 -5.42 -2.29
CA GLN A 161 -6.44 -5.12 -1.42
C GLN A 161 -6.22 -5.67 0.01
N ASP A 162 -5.63 -6.85 0.12
CA ASP A 162 -5.32 -7.49 1.42
C ASP A 162 -4.26 -6.72 2.22
N LEU A 163 -3.46 -5.87 1.57
CA LEU A 163 -2.42 -5.05 2.18
C LEU A 163 -2.93 -3.67 2.68
N LEU A 164 -4.21 -3.36 2.50
CA LEU A 164 -4.78 -2.07 2.91
C LEU A 164 -5.29 -2.08 4.37
N PRO A 165 -5.17 -0.95 5.10
CA PRO A 165 -4.50 0.30 4.72
C PRO A 165 -2.96 0.15 4.69
N ALA A 166 -2.30 0.87 3.78
CA ALA A 166 -0.90 0.61 3.42
C ALA A 166 0.07 0.75 4.60
N GLY A 167 -0.21 1.64 5.55
CA GLY A 167 0.59 1.80 6.77
C GLY A 167 0.72 0.53 7.65
N LYS A 168 -0.19 -0.44 7.51
CA LYS A 168 -0.07 -1.74 8.22
C LYS A 168 1.07 -2.62 7.70
N ALA A 169 1.60 -2.34 6.52
CA ALA A 169 2.71 -3.08 5.94
C ALA A 169 4.09 -2.60 6.44
N ILE A 170 4.14 -1.55 7.27
CA ILE A 170 5.38 -1.16 7.97
C ILE A 170 5.72 -2.27 8.99
N PRO A 171 6.96 -2.80 9.02
CA PRO A 171 7.37 -3.81 9.98
C PRO A 171 7.13 -3.35 11.42
N ALA A 172 6.50 -4.19 12.25
CA ALA A 172 6.07 -3.82 13.59
C ALA A 172 7.24 -3.39 14.51
N ASP A 173 8.39 -4.05 14.36
CA ASP A 173 9.62 -3.69 15.07
C ASP A 173 10.14 -2.29 14.69
N LEU A 174 9.98 -1.90 13.42
CA LEU A 174 10.33 -0.57 12.94
C LEU A 174 9.30 0.48 13.37
N ALA A 175 8.00 0.16 13.27
CA ALA A 175 6.92 1.05 13.68
C ALA A 175 7.03 1.44 15.16
N ASN A 176 7.46 0.51 16.02
CA ASN A 176 7.71 0.78 17.45
C ASN A 176 8.88 1.75 17.71
N LEU A 177 9.73 2.01 16.71
CA LEU A 177 10.84 2.96 16.81
C LEU A 177 10.49 4.33 16.21
N MET A 178 9.35 4.44 15.54
CA MET A 178 8.93 5.66 14.84
C MET A 178 8.06 6.52 15.76
N THR A 179 8.15 7.84 15.57
CA THR A 179 7.17 8.77 16.15
C THR A 179 5.82 8.66 15.45
N ASP A 180 4.73 9.06 16.10
CA ASP A 180 3.40 9.08 15.49
C ASP A 180 3.36 9.92 14.20
N ALA A 181 4.07 11.03 14.18
CA ALA A 181 4.21 11.89 13.00
C ALA A 181 4.95 11.19 11.84
N GLU A 182 5.94 10.36 12.14
CA GLU A 182 6.64 9.54 11.15
C GLU A 182 5.75 8.41 10.63
N VAL A 183 5.03 7.71 11.50
CA VAL A 183 4.06 6.67 11.11
C VAL A 183 2.97 7.27 10.21
N GLY A 184 2.46 8.46 10.54
CA GLY A 184 1.49 9.18 9.72
C GLY A 184 2.05 9.56 8.34
N ARG A 185 3.28 10.09 8.29
CA ARG A 185 3.94 10.43 7.02
C ARG A 185 4.22 9.19 6.17
N ALA A 186 4.71 8.12 6.79
CA ALA A 186 4.96 6.84 6.12
C ALA A 186 3.67 6.26 5.55
N SER A 187 2.59 6.21 6.34
CA SER A 187 1.28 5.74 5.88
C SER A 187 0.81 6.53 4.66
N ALA A 188 0.89 7.87 4.72
CA ALA A 188 0.51 8.73 3.59
C ALA A 188 1.42 8.53 2.36
N GLN A 189 2.71 8.28 2.55
CA GLN A 189 3.64 7.95 1.47
C GLN A 189 3.29 6.62 0.82
N MET A 190 3.04 5.59 1.62
CA MET A 190 2.65 4.27 1.14
C MET A 190 1.31 4.29 0.41
N ASP A 191 0.32 5.04 0.89
CA ASP A 191 -0.98 5.22 0.21
C ASP A 191 -0.79 5.85 -1.18
N ARG A 192 0.09 6.86 -1.31
CA ARG A 192 0.45 7.46 -2.60
C ARG A 192 1.13 6.45 -3.52
N ALA A 193 2.09 5.69 -3.00
CA ALA A 193 2.79 4.66 -3.76
C ALA A 193 1.84 3.57 -4.26
N TYR A 194 0.94 3.07 -3.40
CA TYR A 194 -0.05 2.06 -3.77
C TYR A 194 -1.01 2.59 -4.84
N THR A 195 -1.44 3.84 -4.71
CA THR A 195 -2.25 4.50 -5.74
C THR A 195 -1.52 4.55 -7.08
N ALA A 196 -0.23 4.90 -7.08
CA ALA A 196 0.58 4.94 -8.30
C ALA A 196 0.75 3.53 -8.92
N VAL A 197 0.99 2.51 -8.11
CA VAL A 197 1.06 1.11 -8.54
C VAL A 197 -0.25 0.63 -9.16
N ILE A 198 -1.39 0.92 -8.54
CA ILE A 198 -2.71 0.57 -9.06
C ILE A 198 -2.97 1.26 -10.40
N GLN A 199 -2.63 2.55 -10.51
CA GLN A 199 -2.77 3.28 -11.76
C GLN A 199 -1.88 2.71 -12.87
N ASP A 200 -0.65 2.32 -12.54
CA ASP A 200 0.25 1.70 -13.52
C ASP A 200 -0.26 0.34 -13.99
N ALA A 201 -0.67 -0.52 -13.05
CA ALA A 201 -1.26 -1.82 -13.35
C ALA A 201 -2.50 -1.66 -14.24
N ARG A 202 -3.37 -0.67 -13.97
CA ARG A 202 -4.52 -0.36 -14.80
C ARG A 202 -4.14 0.07 -16.21
N ARG A 203 -3.13 0.95 -16.37
CA ARG A 203 -2.63 1.33 -17.71
C ARG A 203 -2.12 0.13 -18.50
N GLN A 204 -1.47 -0.83 -17.84
CA GLN A 204 -1.03 -2.07 -18.48
C GLN A 204 -2.24 -2.94 -18.89
N ALA A 205 -3.24 -3.05 -18.02
CA ALA A 205 -4.49 -3.77 -18.32
C ALA A 205 -5.26 -3.15 -19.50
N ASP A 206 -5.37 -1.83 -19.54
CA ASP A 206 -6.07 -1.11 -20.61
C ASP A 206 -5.44 -1.39 -21.99
N LYS A 207 -4.11 -1.56 -22.06
CA LYS A 207 -3.42 -1.96 -23.30
C LYS A 207 -3.83 -3.36 -23.75
N ILE A 208 -3.90 -4.33 -22.83
CA ILE A 208 -4.34 -5.70 -23.16
C ILE A 208 -5.79 -5.70 -23.62
N VAL A 209 -6.67 -4.94 -22.97
CA VAL A 209 -8.08 -4.80 -23.36
C VAL A 209 -8.20 -4.17 -24.75
N ALA A 210 -7.43 -3.12 -25.05
CA ALA A 210 -7.41 -2.50 -26.37
C ALA A 210 -6.91 -3.47 -27.45
N SER A 211 -5.80 -4.17 -27.21
CA SER A 211 -5.26 -5.19 -28.12
C SER A 211 -6.25 -6.33 -28.36
N ARG A 212 -6.90 -6.84 -27.31
CA ARG A 212 -7.96 -7.85 -27.40
C ARG A 212 -9.11 -7.37 -28.28
N THR A 213 -9.55 -6.13 -28.08
CA THR A 213 -10.68 -5.55 -28.82
C THR A 213 -10.36 -5.44 -30.32
N ALA A 214 -9.16 -4.95 -30.67
CA ALA A 214 -8.69 -4.87 -32.04
C ALA A 214 -8.57 -6.26 -32.68
N TRP A 215 -7.97 -7.22 -31.96
CA TRP A 215 -7.84 -8.61 -32.39
C TRP A 215 -9.19 -9.28 -32.65
N GLN A 216 -10.18 -9.09 -31.76
CA GLN A 216 -11.53 -9.63 -31.94
C GLN A 216 -12.20 -9.06 -33.19
N ALA A 217 -12.08 -7.75 -33.42
CA ALA A 217 -12.62 -7.11 -34.61
C ALA A 217 -12.00 -7.70 -35.89
N GLY A 218 -10.67 -7.73 -35.97
CA GLY A 218 -9.94 -8.25 -37.14
C GLY A 218 -10.16 -9.75 -37.39
N THR A 219 -10.28 -10.54 -36.32
CA THR A 219 -10.56 -11.98 -36.42
C THR A 219 -12.00 -12.24 -36.88
N ASN A 220 -12.98 -11.50 -36.33
CA ASN A 220 -14.38 -11.63 -36.76
C ASN A 220 -14.57 -11.22 -38.22
N GLU A 221 -13.92 -10.15 -38.67
CA GLU A 221 -13.92 -9.73 -40.07
C GLU A 221 -13.37 -10.83 -41.00
N TYR A 222 -12.22 -11.42 -40.63
CA TYR A 222 -11.64 -12.52 -41.39
C TYR A 222 -12.58 -13.74 -41.45
N VAL A 223 -13.10 -14.17 -40.30
CA VAL A 223 -14.01 -15.33 -40.20
C VAL A 223 -15.27 -15.11 -41.04
N ASN A 224 -15.87 -13.92 -40.97
CA ASN A 224 -17.05 -13.59 -41.78
C ASN A 224 -16.73 -13.63 -43.28
N THR A 225 -15.60 -13.05 -43.68
CA THR A 225 -15.15 -13.04 -45.09
C THR A 225 -14.96 -14.46 -45.64
N GLU A 226 -14.34 -15.34 -44.87
CA GLU A 226 -14.12 -16.74 -45.27
C GLU A 226 -15.42 -17.55 -45.27
N ASN A 227 -16.33 -17.30 -44.32
CA ASN A 227 -17.66 -17.91 -44.30
C ASN A 227 -18.46 -17.52 -45.55
N ASP A 228 -18.47 -16.23 -45.91
CA ASP A 228 -19.13 -15.74 -47.12
C ASP A 228 -18.51 -16.34 -48.39
N ARG A 229 -17.19 -16.46 -48.43
CA ARG A 229 -16.48 -17.11 -49.54
C ARG A 229 -16.88 -18.59 -49.66
N ALA A 230 -16.94 -19.31 -48.55
CA ALA A 230 -17.37 -20.70 -48.53
C ALA A 230 -18.84 -20.86 -48.96
N ALA A 231 -19.72 -19.95 -48.54
CA ALA A 231 -21.13 -19.91 -48.96
C ALA A 231 -21.26 -19.69 -50.47
N ARG A 232 -20.58 -18.68 -51.03
CA ARG A 232 -20.57 -18.43 -52.49
C ARG A 232 -20.05 -19.64 -53.27
N HIS A 233 -18.98 -20.28 -52.81
CA HIS A 233 -18.47 -21.50 -53.44
C HIS A 233 -19.46 -22.67 -53.38
N LYS A 234 -20.23 -22.78 -52.30
CA LYS A 234 -21.29 -23.78 -52.19
C LYS A 234 -22.43 -23.48 -53.17
N GLU A 235 -22.91 -22.24 -53.22
CA GLU A 235 -23.96 -21.82 -54.16
C GLU A 235 -23.57 -22.05 -55.62
N MET A 236 -22.31 -21.77 -55.98
CA MET A 236 -21.78 -22.04 -57.32
C MET A 236 -21.84 -23.54 -57.66
N ARG A 237 -21.37 -24.41 -56.75
CA ARG A 237 -21.44 -25.86 -56.94
C ARG A 237 -22.87 -26.37 -57.03
N ASP A 238 -23.75 -25.87 -56.16
CA ASP A 238 -25.18 -26.26 -56.16
C ASP A 238 -25.84 -25.85 -57.50
N ARG A 239 -25.47 -24.68 -58.06
CA ARG A 239 -25.92 -24.21 -59.38
C ARG A 239 -25.35 -25.06 -60.53
N GLU A 240 -24.07 -25.38 -60.52
CA GLU A 240 -23.45 -26.25 -61.53
C GLU A 240 -24.09 -27.65 -61.57
N MET A 241 -24.41 -28.22 -60.40
CA MET A 241 -25.17 -29.47 -60.29
C MET A 241 -26.59 -29.33 -60.83
N LEU A 242 -27.24 -28.19 -60.54
CA LEU A 242 -28.41 -27.62 -61.22
C LEU A 242 -28.40 -27.83 -62.74
N ASP A 243 -27.44 -27.16 -63.35
CA ASP A 243 -27.29 -27.04 -64.79
C ASP A 243 -26.95 -28.40 -65.42
N PHE A 244 -26.13 -29.22 -64.75
CA PHE A 244 -25.82 -30.58 -65.21
C PHE A 244 -27.05 -31.51 -65.17
N ALA A 245 -27.87 -31.45 -64.10
CA ALA A 245 -29.07 -32.27 -63.98
C ALA A 245 -30.14 -31.89 -65.02
N THR A 246 -30.26 -30.60 -65.34
CA THR A 246 -31.17 -30.12 -66.40
C THR A 246 -30.66 -30.47 -67.80
N ALA A 247 -29.36 -30.32 -68.07
CA ALA A 247 -28.75 -30.65 -69.37
C ALA A 247 -28.74 -32.16 -69.69
N SER A 248 -28.67 -33.03 -68.68
CA SER A 248 -28.68 -34.49 -68.84
C SER A 248 -30.09 -35.09 -69.01
N GLY A 249 -31.15 -34.28 -68.99
CA GLY A 249 -32.54 -34.74 -69.15
C GLY A 249 -33.07 -35.54 -67.96
N SER A 250 -32.38 -35.51 -66.81
CA SER A 250 -32.75 -36.27 -65.60
C SER A 250 -33.66 -35.48 -64.65
N VAL A 251 -34.59 -34.67 -65.16
CA VAL A 251 -35.68 -34.11 -64.34
C VAL A 251 -36.75 -35.20 -64.22
N ARG A 252 -36.62 -36.08 -63.22
CA ARG A 252 -37.80 -36.82 -62.74
C ARG A 252 -38.60 -35.87 -61.87
N ASP A 253 -39.86 -35.65 -62.25
CA ASP A 253 -40.86 -34.92 -61.48
C ASP A 253 -40.83 -35.33 -60.00
N VAL A 254 -40.31 -34.46 -59.13
CA VAL A 254 -40.59 -34.51 -57.70
C VAL A 254 -41.66 -33.47 -57.43
N ALA A 255 -42.91 -33.94 -57.49
CA ALA A 255 -44.08 -33.15 -57.09
C ALA A 255 -43.94 -32.69 -55.61
N PRO A 256 -44.41 -31.48 -55.27
CA PRO A 256 -44.38 -30.99 -53.90
C PRO A 256 -45.47 -31.71 -53.11
N ASN A 257 -45.11 -32.50 -52.10
CA ASN A 257 -46.09 -33.02 -51.17
C ASN A 257 -45.67 -32.83 -49.71
N ASN A 258 -46.41 -31.93 -49.06
CA ASN A 258 -46.71 -31.82 -47.64
C ASN A 258 -45.60 -31.42 -46.65
N ILE A 259 -45.45 -30.09 -46.55
CA ILE A 259 -45.28 -29.40 -45.27
C ILE A 259 -46.50 -29.72 -44.40
N LYS A 260 -46.31 -30.39 -43.25
CA LYS A 260 -47.21 -30.28 -42.10
C LYS A 260 -46.43 -29.69 -40.93
N ARG A 261 -47.07 -28.63 -40.41
CA ARG A 261 -46.84 -27.81 -39.20
C ARG A 261 -45.98 -28.40 -38.10
#